data_AF-A0A1T4KJW5-F1
#
_entry.id   AF-A0A1T4KJW5-F1
#
_cell.length_a   1.000
_cell.length_b   1.000
_cell.length_c   1.000
_cell.angle_alpha   90.00
_cell.angle_beta   90.00
_cell.angle_gamma   90.00
#
_symmetry.space_group_name_H-M   'P 1'
#
loop_
_entity.id
_entity.type
_entity.pdbx_description
1 polymer ?
#
loop_
_entity_poly.entity_id
_entity_poly.type
_entity_poly.pdbx_seq_one_letter_code
_entity_poly.pdbx_strand_id
1 'polypeptide(L)'
;MRTGGWICAALLFVIVSVIFGMRIQQKPEIESIVPPVGSPGDLIIITGRDFGAVRDTSYVEFGGSRLTSSSYISWTDTEIKVILPPNIQDGLVFVGVQNVRSKPAFFANATTAPVAVTASVQTTLPIITGISPEKLSPGVLMTISGSNFGNSRDKSKVYFSSNREKMQAEEGAADDTFEFICADENDFDYQYWSDSEIRVYVPDGASDGVVFVQTSRGKSAQRTVAVDNKAGAKSFITPKTYVIQVSADIEDNSSDRDSSIILRVPRPFESAAQPSATLIESSPEPIIPDFQHTVIHQAQGGKYAPGKRRFTQNFAVTVYETRTNVVAARLNPISSVNKELYSAATSADEIVPSANEEIRALLSSVIGKERNPYNIAVLVYNYMIQNFEILNTVRTGRVSPLDMLDSKKGDAYDFAVVFTALMRAAGIPSYTDSGVLVGVDLRAKNHWWCELYLPGFGWFPVDPALGAGMEYQGWKKDVDAATFYFGNLDGQHILFSRGLNEIKSSSPNSKTVQKSRSFALQSVWEEASGKSIKYSSYWADPSVIGVY
;
A
#
# COMPACT_ATOMS: atom_id res chain seq x y z
N MET A 1 45.27 -69.79 28.85
CA MET A 1 44.33 -68.64 28.89
C MET A 1 45.11 -67.35 29.18
N ARG A 2 45.65 -66.64 28.18
CA ARG A 2 46.23 -65.28 28.40
C ARG A 2 46.53 -64.44 27.14
N THR A 3 45.92 -64.73 25.99
CA THR A 3 46.18 -64.01 24.72
C THR A 3 44.96 -63.30 24.12
N GLY A 4 43.73 -63.57 24.58
CA GLY A 4 42.50 -62.95 24.05
C GLY A 4 42.15 -61.57 24.64
N GLY A 5 42.62 -61.26 25.86
CA GLY A 5 42.28 -60.00 26.55
C GLY A 5 42.98 -58.76 25.99
N TRP A 6 44.19 -58.91 25.44
CA TRP A 6 44.98 -57.79 24.90
C TRP A 6 44.46 -57.29 23.55
N ILE A 7 43.91 -58.18 22.72
CA ILE A 7 43.34 -57.81 21.42
C ILE A 7 42.02 -57.05 21.60
N CYS A 8 41.17 -57.46 22.55
CA CYS A 8 39.94 -56.74 22.87
C CYS A 8 40.22 -55.37 23.52
N ALA A 9 41.23 -55.28 24.40
CA ALA A 9 41.62 -54.01 25.00
C ALA A 9 42.22 -53.04 23.97
N ALA A 10 43.03 -53.52 23.03
CA ALA A 10 43.59 -52.70 21.95
C ALA A 10 42.52 -52.21 20.97
N LEU A 11 41.55 -53.07 20.61
CA LEU A 11 40.40 -52.68 19.78
C LEU A 11 39.49 -51.66 20.49
N LEU A 12 39.26 -51.83 21.80
CA LEU A 12 38.49 -50.86 22.57
C LEU A 12 39.24 -49.51 22.69
N PHE A 13 40.57 -49.54 22.83
CA PHE A 13 41.38 -48.32 22.90
C PHE A 13 41.44 -47.59 21.55
N VAL A 14 41.49 -48.31 20.43
CA VAL A 14 41.41 -47.71 19.09
C VAL A 14 40.01 -47.16 18.81
N ILE A 15 38.94 -47.84 19.22
CA ILE A 15 37.56 -47.36 19.06
C ILE A 15 37.31 -46.13 19.97
N VAL A 16 37.79 -46.14 21.21
CA VAL A 16 37.70 -44.98 22.11
C VAL A 16 38.57 -43.81 21.61
N SER A 17 39.72 -44.07 21.00
CA SER A 17 40.58 -43.05 20.38
C SER A 17 39.98 -42.47 19.10
N VAL A 18 39.24 -43.26 18.33
CA VAL A 18 38.49 -42.80 17.13
C VAL A 18 37.23 -42.01 17.55
N ILE A 19 36.57 -42.40 18.65
CA ILE A 19 35.41 -41.68 19.21
C ILE A 19 35.84 -40.37 19.91
N PHE A 20 37.03 -40.32 20.54
CA PHE A 20 37.61 -39.07 21.05
C PHE A 20 38.23 -38.17 19.97
N GLY A 21 38.42 -38.69 18.76
CA GLY A 21 38.98 -37.95 17.62
C GLY A 21 37.95 -37.23 16.76
N MET A 22 36.66 -37.57 16.85
CA MET A 22 35.59 -36.84 16.17
C MET A 22 35.17 -35.63 17.01
N ARG A 23 35.92 -34.53 16.92
CA ARG A 23 35.39 -33.22 17.31
C ARG A 23 34.13 -32.98 16.48
N ILE A 24 32.96 -32.95 17.13
CA ILE A 24 31.75 -32.40 16.54
C ILE A 24 32.10 -30.97 16.15
N GLN A 25 32.23 -30.71 14.86
CA GLN A 25 32.51 -29.39 14.32
C GLN A 25 31.25 -28.54 14.55
N GLN A 26 31.22 -27.80 15.66
CA GLN A 26 30.14 -26.85 15.93
C GLN A 26 30.18 -25.78 14.84
N LYS A 27 29.01 -25.47 14.27
CA LYS A 27 28.90 -24.47 13.20
C LYS A 27 28.99 -23.08 13.86
N PRO A 28 29.91 -22.21 13.44
CA PRO A 28 30.01 -20.86 14.01
C PRO A 28 28.68 -20.11 13.80
N GLU A 29 28.23 -19.36 14.81
CA GLU A 29 26.99 -18.57 14.74
C GLU A 29 27.25 -17.11 15.11
N ILE A 30 26.81 -16.19 14.26
CA ILE A 30 26.86 -14.75 14.52
C ILE A 30 25.55 -14.37 15.22
N GLU A 31 25.65 -13.80 16.42
CA GLU A 31 24.50 -13.24 17.14
C GLU A 31 24.29 -11.76 16.80
N SER A 32 25.38 -10.98 16.74
CA SER A 32 25.30 -9.55 16.44
C SER A 32 26.58 -9.00 15.84
N ILE A 33 26.44 -7.95 15.02
CA ILE A 33 27.53 -7.14 14.48
C ILE A 33 27.29 -5.70 14.92
N VAL A 34 28.25 -5.12 15.64
CA VAL A 34 28.12 -3.76 16.21
C VAL A 34 29.35 -2.92 15.87
N PRO A 35 29.18 -1.77 15.20
CA PRO A 35 27.94 -1.31 14.55
C PRO A 35 27.60 -2.16 13.30
N PRO A 36 26.31 -2.30 12.93
CA PRO A 36 25.90 -2.99 11.69
C PRO A 36 26.16 -2.18 10.41
N VAL A 37 26.59 -0.93 10.56
CA VAL A 37 26.96 0.01 9.50
C VAL A 37 28.29 0.66 9.88
N GLY A 38 29.26 0.72 8.96
CA GLY A 38 30.58 1.29 9.26
C GLY A 38 31.37 1.73 8.02
N SER A 39 32.35 2.61 8.22
CA SER A 39 33.27 3.13 7.20
C SER A 39 34.63 2.41 7.26
N PRO A 40 35.44 2.45 6.20
CA PRO A 40 36.83 2.02 6.28
C PRO A 40 37.58 2.68 7.44
N GLY A 41 38.25 1.88 8.27
CA GLY A 41 38.93 2.33 9.49
C GLY A 41 38.10 2.18 10.77
N ASP A 42 36.79 1.93 10.69
CA ASP A 42 35.96 1.71 11.88
C ASP A 42 36.20 0.34 12.52
N LEU A 43 36.05 0.30 13.85
CA LEU A 43 36.10 -0.92 14.63
C LEU A 43 34.72 -1.60 14.65
N ILE A 44 34.65 -2.83 14.17
CA ILE A 44 33.47 -3.70 14.21
C ILE A 44 33.69 -4.82 15.22
N ILE A 45 32.69 -5.03 16.07
CA ILE A 45 32.64 -6.13 17.05
C ILE A 45 31.58 -7.14 16.59
N ILE A 46 32.01 -8.37 16.32
CA ILE A 46 31.15 -9.49 15.96
C ILE A 46 31.05 -10.38 17.20
N THR A 47 29.84 -10.52 17.75
CA THR A 47 29.56 -11.39 18.90
C THR A 47 28.81 -12.64 18.43
N GLY A 48 29.13 -13.78 19.02
CA GLY A 48 28.50 -15.04 18.67
C GLY A 48 29.03 -16.22 19.47
N ARG A 49 28.99 -17.41 18.86
CA ARG A 49 29.45 -18.67 19.46
C ARG A 49 30.22 -19.54 18.47
N ASP A 50 31.09 -20.40 19.01
CA ASP A 50 31.87 -21.40 18.27
C ASP A 50 32.82 -20.79 17.22
N PHE A 51 33.36 -19.59 17.48
CA PHE A 51 34.36 -18.95 16.62
C PHE A 51 35.77 -19.52 16.81
N GLY A 52 35.99 -20.28 17.89
CA GLY A 52 37.29 -20.81 18.27
C GLY A 52 38.10 -19.81 19.11
N ALA A 53 38.86 -20.34 20.10
CA ALA A 53 39.61 -19.53 21.06
C ALA A 53 40.72 -18.67 20.44
N VAL A 54 41.18 -18.99 19.23
CA VAL A 54 42.16 -18.24 18.44
C VAL A 54 41.80 -18.31 16.97
N ARG A 55 42.17 -17.28 16.19
CA ARG A 55 41.82 -17.20 14.76
C ARG A 55 42.39 -18.36 13.94
N ASP A 56 43.70 -18.58 14.01
CA ASP A 56 44.43 -19.53 13.16
C ASP A 56 44.04 -19.37 11.65
N THR A 57 43.39 -20.38 11.06
CA THR A 57 42.90 -20.42 9.67
C THR A 57 41.49 -19.85 9.48
N SER A 58 40.82 -19.44 10.56
CA SER A 58 39.48 -18.86 10.55
C SER A 58 39.50 -17.44 10.00
N TYR A 59 38.38 -17.00 9.43
CA TYR A 59 38.27 -15.73 8.74
C TYR A 59 36.89 -15.09 8.92
N VAL A 60 36.83 -13.78 8.74
CA VAL A 60 35.61 -13.02 8.52
C VAL A 60 35.59 -12.57 7.06
N GLU A 61 34.43 -12.68 6.44
CA GLU A 61 34.17 -12.28 5.05
C GLU A 61 33.04 -11.26 5.04
N PHE A 62 33.24 -10.14 4.34
CA PHE A 62 32.26 -9.08 4.13
C PHE A 62 31.99 -8.93 2.64
N GLY A 63 30.73 -9.02 2.21
CA GLY A 63 30.36 -8.79 0.80
C GLY A 63 31.11 -9.70 -0.19
N GLY A 64 31.45 -10.93 0.22
CA GLY A 64 32.24 -11.87 -0.59
C GLY A 64 33.76 -11.69 -0.52
N SER A 65 34.27 -10.68 0.19
CA SER A 65 35.70 -10.40 0.37
C SER A 65 36.19 -10.79 1.76
N ARG A 66 37.21 -11.66 1.83
CA ARG A 66 37.83 -12.06 3.12
C ARG A 66 38.73 -10.97 3.67
N LEU A 67 38.62 -10.70 4.97
CA LEU A 67 39.51 -9.76 5.64
C LEU A 67 40.94 -10.27 5.71
N THR A 68 41.91 -9.38 5.52
CA THR A 68 43.34 -9.68 5.66
C THR A 68 43.76 -9.72 7.12
N SER A 69 44.92 -10.33 7.41
CA SER A 69 45.43 -10.45 8.78
C SER A 69 45.54 -9.13 9.53
N SER A 70 45.79 -8.01 8.84
CA SER A 70 45.91 -6.66 9.40
C SER A 70 44.59 -6.06 9.87
N SER A 71 43.45 -6.61 9.45
CA SER A 71 42.13 -6.14 9.87
C SER A 71 41.70 -6.69 11.23
N TYR A 72 42.41 -7.63 11.84
CA TYR A 72 41.97 -8.24 13.11
C TYR A 72 42.68 -7.60 14.31
N ILE A 73 41.89 -7.18 15.29
CA ILE A 73 42.36 -6.64 16.58
C ILE A 73 42.37 -7.72 17.65
N SER A 74 41.30 -8.50 17.75
CA SER A 74 41.21 -9.64 18.65
C SER A 74 40.26 -10.70 18.12
N TRP A 75 40.49 -11.95 18.51
CA TRP A 75 39.65 -13.09 18.18
C TRP A 75 39.55 -13.99 19.40
N THR A 76 38.32 -14.34 19.79
CA THR A 76 37.99 -15.29 20.84
C THR A 76 36.83 -16.17 20.36
N ASP A 77 36.45 -17.15 21.17
CA ASP A 77 35.37 -18.08 20.83
C ASP A 77 33.98 -17.41 20.69
N THR A 78 33.80 -16.24 21.31
CA THR A 78 32.51 -15.52 21.35
C THR A 78 32.55 -14.10 20.82
N GLU A 79 33.75 -13.55 20.57
CA GLU A 79 33.92 -12.16 20.13
C GLU A 79 35.09 -12.04 19.13
N ILE A 80 34.85 -11.34 18.02
CA ILE A 80 35.85 -10.98 17.02
C ILE A 80 35.82 -9.46 16.83
N LYS A 81 36.97 -8.80 16.98
CA LYS A 81 37.13 -7.36 16.77
C LYS A 81 37.95 -7.11 15.51
N VAL A 82 37.41 -6.36 14.56
CA VAL A 82 38.06 -6.07 13.27
C VAL A 82 38.01 -4.58 12.92
N ILE A 83 39.04 -4.09 12.25
CA ILE A 83 39.06 -2.78 11.58
C ILE A 83 38.74 -2.99 10.10
N LEU A 84 37.77 -2.23 9.59
CA LEU A 84 37.32 -2.33 8.21
C LEU A 84 38.40 -1.86 7.22
N PRO A 85 38.73 -2.66 6.18
CA PRO A 85 39.71 -2.29 5.16
C PRO A 85 39.16 -1.24 4.17
N PRO A 86 40.03 -0.55 3.39
CA PRO A 86 39.65 0.51 2.44
C PRO A 86 38.62 0.11 1.38
N ASN A 87 38.62 -1.16 0.95
CA ASN A 87 37.80 -1.66 -0.16
C ASN A 87 36.62 -2.51 0.33
N ILE A 88 36.07 -2.19 1.50
CA ILE A 88 34.95 -2.97 2.06
C ILE A 88 33.68 -2.78 1.22
N GLN A 89 32.98 -3.87 0.93
CA GLN A 89 31.71 -3.84 0.19
C GLN A 89 30.54 -4.04 1.15
N ASP A 90 29.37 -3.49 0.81
CA ASP A 90 28.12 -3.86 1.46
C ASP A 90 27.78 -5.34 1.20
N GLY A 91 27.04 -5.96 2.12
CA GLY A 91 26.50 -7.29 1.93
C GLY A 91 26.63 -8.20 3.14
N LEU A 92 26.57 -9.50 2.86
CA LEU A 92 26.52 -10.52 3.90
C LEU A 92 27.90 -10.69 4.57
N VAL A 93 27.86 -10.85 5.89
CA VAL A 93 29.00 -11.15 6.74
C VAL A 93 28.95 -12.61 7.16
N PHE A 94 30.07 -13.29 6.99
CA PHE A 94 30.26 -14.68 7.43
C PHE A 94 31.48 -14.79 8.33
N VAL A 95 31.35 -15.61 9.38
CA VAL A 95 32.50 -16.14 10.11
C VAL A 95 32.75 -17.54 9.61
N GLY A 96 33.94 -17.79 9.07
CA GLY A 96 34.41 -19.09 8.61
C GLY A 96 35.40 -19.67 9.62
N VAL A 97 35.11 -20.86 10.14
CA VAL A 97 36.01 -21.62 11.01
C VAL A 97 36.30 -22.95 10.31
N GLN A 98 37.57 -23.21 10.00
CA GLN A 98 37.98 -24.37 9.21
C GLN A 98 37.23 -24.44 7.85
N ASN A 99 36.41 -25.48 7.62
CA ASN A 99 35.64 -25.68 6.39
C ASN A 99 34.14 -25.32 6.53
N VAL A 100 33.74 -24.68 7.64
CA VAL A 100 32.33 -24.38 7.93
C VAL A 100 32.12 -22.87 8.03
N ARG A 101 31.08 -22.36 7.36
CA ARG A 101 30.65 -20.95 7.42
C ARG A 101 29.44 -20.78 8.34
N SER A 102 29.36 -19.65 9.02
CA SER A 102 28.20 -19.26 9.81
C SER A 102 26.96 -19.03 8.94
N LYS A 103 25.80 -18.86 9.57
CA LYS A 103 24.69 -18.16 8.90
C LYS A 103 25.12 -16.72 8.59
N PRO A 104 24.62 -16.12 7.50
CA PRO A 104 24.97 -14.76 7.16
C PRO A 104 24.37 -13.77 8.16
N ALA A 105 25.14 -12.76 8.55
CA ALA A 105 24.65 -11.52 9.12
C ALA A 105 24.74 -10.40 8.06
N PHE A 106 24.09 -9.26 8.28
CA PHE A 106 24.10 -8.16 7.32
C PHE A 106 25.02 -7.03 7.81
N PHE A 107 25.78 -6.42 6.88
CA PHE A 107 26.58 -5.22 7.13
C PHE A 107 26.47 -4.25 5.94
N ALA A 108 26.33 -2.96 6.24
CA ALA A 108 26.34 -1.91 5.23
C ALA A 108 27.60 -1.04 5.32
N ASN A 109 28.28 -0.84 4.20
CA ASN A 109 29.36 0.14 4.12
C ASN A 109 28.78 1.57 4.11
N ALA A 110 29.15 2.38 5.10
CA ALA A 110 28.69 3.76 5.24
C ALA A 110 29.14 4.69 4.09
N THR A 111 30.18 4.34 3.33
CA THR A 111 30.61 5.12 2.15
C THR A 111 29.78 4.84 0.90
N THR A 112 29.04 3.72 0.85
CA THR A 112 28.08 3.40 -0.23
C THR A 112 26.62 3.54 0.21
N ALA A 113 26.36 3.64 1.52
CA ALA A 113 25.08 4.12 2.04
C ALA A 113 24.91 5.62 1.73
N PRO A 114 23.71 6.10 1.32
CA PRO A 114 23.45 7.52 1.23
C PRO A 114 23.69 8.15 2.62
N VAL A 115 24.69 9.02 2.71
CA VAL A 115 25.00 9.77 3.92
C VAL A 115 23.77 10.60 4.28
N ALA A 116 23.14 10.30 5.41
CA ALA A 116 22.27 11.26 6.06
C ALA A 116 23.16 12.44 6.47
N VAL A 117 23.08 13.53 5.72
CA VAL A 117 23.74 14.78 6.05
C VAL A 117 23.16 15.24 7.40
N THR A 118 23.94 15.15 8.48
CA THR A 118 23.69 15.94 9.68
C THR A 118 23.91 17.40 9.29
N ALA A 119 22.81 18.06 8.94
CA ALA A 119 22.85 19.42 8.48
C ALA A 119 23.09 20.36 9.66
N SER A 120 24.08 21.24 9.50
CA SER A 120 24.35 22.37 10.38
C SER A 120 23.12 23.28 10.49
N VAL A 121 22.81 23.72 11.71
CA VAL A 121 21.68 24.61 12.02
C VAL A 121 21.95 26.03 11.51
N GLN A 122 21.63 26.28 10.25
CA GLN A 122 20.97 27.47 9.71
C GLN A 122 20.82 27.28 8.18
N THR A 123 19.55 27.21 7.71
CA THR A 123 19.02 27.03 6.32
C THR A 123 18.81 25.62 5.75
N THR A 124 18.11 24.73 6.47
CA THR A 124 17.80 23.35 6.02
C THR A 124 16.32 23.05 5.74
N LEU A 125 15.41 23.95 6.13
CA LEU A 125 13.99 23.84 5.81
C LEU A 125 13.74 24.14 4.32
N PRO A 126 12.73 23.51 3.69
CA PRO A 126 12.35 23.83 2.32
C PRO A 126 11.86 25.29 2.24
N ILE A 127 12.29 26.01 1.21
CA ILE A 127 11.94 27.43 0.99
C ILE A 127 11.22 27.56 -0.34
N ILE A 128 10.02 28.14 -0.33
CA ILE A 128 9.29 28.48 -1.55
C ILE A 128 9.57 29.95 -1.89
N THR A 129 10.20 30.19 -3.05
CA THR A 129 10.48 31.54 -3.56
C THR A 129 9.43 32.00 -4.58
N GLY A 130 8.81 31.07 -5.32
CA GLY A 130 7.81 31.40 -6.33
C GLY A 130 6.85 30.24 -6.61
N ILE A 131 5.65 30.60 -7.07
CA ILE A 131 4.60 29.68 -7.52
C ILE A 131 4.06 30.23 -8.83
N SER A 132 3.90 29.36 -9.84
CA SER A 132 3.35 29.73 -11.14
C SER A 132 2.55 28.56 -11.74
N PRO A 133 1.39 28.78 -12.37
CA PRO A 133 0.69 30.07 -12.47
C PRO A 133 0.05 30.49 -11.14
N GLU A 134 -0.33 31.76 -11.01
CA GLU A 134 -0.99 32.28 -9.78
C GLU A 134 -2.42 31.77 -9.60
N LYS A 135 -3.13 31.54 -10.71
CA LYS A 135 -4.51 31.02 -10.71
C LYS A 135 -4.49 29.53 -10.94
N LEU A 136 -4.97 28.79 -9.95
CA LEU A 136 -4.95 27.33 -9.91
C LEU A 136 -6.38 26.79 -9.92
N SER A 137 -6.56 25.57 -10.38
CA SER A 137 -7.79 24.77 -10.19
C SER A 137 -7.37 23.30 -10.15
N PRO A 138 -8.15 22.39 -9.53
CA PRO A 138 -7.83 20.97 -9.51
C PRO A 138 -7.46 20.43 -10.92
N GLY A 139 -6.34 19.71 -10.99
CA GLY A 139 -5.77 19.18 -12.23
C GLY A 139 -4.93 20.15 -13.06
N VAL A 140 -4.73 21.41 -12.64
CA VAL A 140 -3.80 22.33 -13.28
C VAL A 140 -2.39 22.06 -12.79
N LEU A 141 -1.42 21.99 -13.72
CA LEU A 141 -0.01 21.89 -13.40
C LEU A 141 0.51 23.21 -12.84
N MET A 142 1.10 23.17 -11.65
CA MET A 142 1.81 24.29 -11.04
C MET A 142 3.30 23.97 -10.87
N THR A 143 4.12 25.00 -11.01
CA THR A 143 5.55 25.00 -10.71
C THR A 143 5.79 25.76 -9.41
N ILE A 144 6.44 25.10 -8.46
CA ILE A 144 6.94 25.69 -7.22
C ILE A 144 8.46 25.82 -7.35
N SER A 145 8.95 27.05 -7.34
CA SER A 145 10.39 27.36 -7.35
C SER A 145 10.87 27.67 -5.93
N GLY A 146 12.10 27.27 -5.62
CA GLY A 146 12.61 27.39 -4.27
C GLY A 146 14.00 26.80 -4.07
N SER A 147 14.26 26.34 -2.85
CA SER A 147 15.48 25.62 -2.47
C SER A 147 15.20 24.64 -1.33
N ASN A 148 16.10 23.69 -1.12
CA ASN A 148 16.02 22.68 -0.05
C ASN A 148 14.79 21.75 -0.15
N PHE A 149 14.26 21.51 -1.35
CA PHE A 149 13.21 20.51 -1.55
C PHE A 149 13.74 19.07 -1.57
N GLY A 150 15.06 18.88 -1.73
CA GLY A 150 15.69 17.57 -1.90
C GLY A 150 15.78 17.15 -3.36
N ASN A 151 16.89 16.50 -3.73
CA ASN A 151 17.13 16.04 -5.12
C ASN A 151 16.17 14.94 -5.57
N SER A 152 15.57 14.21 -4.62
CA SER A 152 14.49 13.24 -4.82
C SER A 152 13.32 13.58 -3.89
N ARG A 153 12.11 13.19 -4.30
CA ARG A 153 10.90 13.41 -3.50
C ARG A 153 10.94 12.58 -2.21
N ASP A 154 11.35 11.32 -2.30
CA ASP A 154 11.24 10.34 -1.22
C ASP A 154 9.82 10.35 -0.62
N LYS A 155 9.68 10.59 0.70
CA LYS A 155 8.40 10.74 1.41
C LYS A 155 7.90 12.19 1.49
N SER A 156 8.56 13.12 0.81
CA SER A 156 8.16 14.54 0.80
C SER A 156 6.86 14.72 0.03
N LYS A 157 6.04 15.67 0.49
CA LYS A 157 4.71 15.94 -0.06
C LYS A 157 4.46 17.43 -0.18
N VAL A 158 3.66 17.83 -1.18
CA VAL A 158 3.11 19.18 -1.30
C VAL A 158 1.68 19.16 -0.75
N TYR A 159 1.39 20.06 0.18
CA TYR A 159 0.11 20.16 0.86
C TYR A 159 -0.62 21.44 0.46
N PHE A 160 -1.94 21.34 0.34
CA PHE A 160 -2.88 22.39 -0.03
C PHE A 160 -3.98 22.50 1.03
N SER A 161 -4.50 23.70 1.25
CA SER A 161 -5.73 23.89 2.01
C SER A 161 -6.87 23.05 1.44
N SER A 162 -7.78 22.61 2.31
CA SER A 162 -8.99 21.88 1.93
C SER A 162 -10.23 22.45 2.62
N ASN A 163 -11.39 22.30 2.00
CA ASN A 163 -12.67 22.68 2.60
C ASN A 163 -13.23 21.52 3.45
N ARG A 164 -12.54 21.23 4.54
CA ARG A 164 -12.86 20.13 5.46
C ARG A 164 -13.28 20.66 6.82
N GLU A 165 -14.39 20.14 7.33
CA GLU A 165 -14.86 20.43 8.69
C GLU A 165 -13.84 19.91 9.71
N LYS A 166 -13.52 20.73 10.71
CA LYS A 166 -12.58 20.32 11.76
C LYS A 166 -13.18 19.22 12.62
N MET A 167 -12.39 18.19 12.93
CA MET A 167 -12.75 17.27 14.00
C MET A 167 -12.75 18.03 15.33
N GLN A 168 -13.76 17.82 16.17
CA GLN A 168 -13.75 18.35 17.53
C GLN A 168 -12.61 17.66 18.29
N ALA A 169 -11.56 18.42 18.61
CA ALA A 169 -10.49 17.91 19.47
C ALA A 169 -11.02 17.79 20.90
N GLU A 170 -10.88 16.62 21.52
CA GLU A 170 -10.83 16.54 22.98
C GLU A 170 -9.65 17.39 23.46
N GLU A 171 -9.83 18.18 24.52
CA GLU A 171 -8.90 19.22 25.01
C GLU A 171 -7.41 18.84 24.85
N GLY A 172 -6.74 19.42 23.85
CA GLY A 172 -5.36 19.10 23.46
C GLY A 172 -4.98 19.79 22.15
N ALA A 173 -3.68 19.91 21.87
CA ALA A 173 -3.14 20.68 20.74
C ALA A 173 -3.90 20.41 19.43
N ALA A 174 -4.28 21.48 18.71
CA ALA A 174 -4.95 21.38 17.42
C ALA A 174 -4.10 20.50 16.48
N ASP A 175 -4.64 19.33 16.13
CA ASP A 175 -4.02 18.48 15.13
C ASP A 175 -4.36 19.03 13.74
N ASP A 176 -3.53 19.96 13.26
CA ASP A 176 -3.66 20.59 11.94
C ASP A 176 -3.53 19.57 10.78
N THR A 177 -3.24 18.29 11.08
CA THR A 177 -2.98 17.22 10.10
C THR A 177 -4.16 17.00 9.15
N PHE A 178 -5.39 17.25 9.60
CA PHE A 178 -6.58 17.09 8.77
C PHE A 178 -6.97 18.36 7.99
N GLU A 179 -6.35 19.53 8.23
CA GLU A 179 -6.75 20.77 7.53
C GLU A 179 -6.32 20.77 6.05
N PHE A 180 -5.36 19.91 5.69
CA PHE A 180 -4.72 19.90 4.39
C PHE A 180 -5.01 18.61 3.61
N ILE A 181 -4.89 18.73 2.29
CA ILE A 181 -4.80 17.60 1.35
C ILE A 181 -3.43 17.65 0.68
N CYS A 182 -2.82 16.50 0.44
CA CYS A 182 -1.56 16.41 -0.28
C CYS A 182 -1.75 15.93 -1.71
N ALA A 183 -0.85 16.36 -2.60
CA ALA A 183 -0.68 15.73 -3.90
C ALA A 183 -0.28 14.25 -3.75
N ASP A 184 -0.91 13.39 -4.55
CA ASP A 184 -0.79 11.94 -4.49
C ASP A 184 -0.12 11.38 -5.76
N GLU A 185 0.79 10.43 -5.57
CA GLU A 185 1.42 9.72 -6.68
C GLU A 185 0.46 8.75 -7.39
N ASN A 186 -0.54 8.23 -6.68
CA ASN A 186 -1.57 7.37 -7.26
C ASN A 186 -2.48 8.13 -8.23
N ASP A 187 -2.60 9.46 -8.06
CA ASP A 187 -3.31 10.36 -8.96
C ASP A 187 -2.42 10.97 -10.06
N PHE A 188 -1.14 10.57 -10.10
CA PHE A 188 -0.14 11.15 -10.99
C PHE A 188 0.01 12.67 -10.80
N ASP A 189 -0.15 13.17 -9.57
CA ASP A 189 -0.05 14.60 -9.30
C ASP A 189 1.38 15.12 -9.47
N TYR A 190 2.41 14.30 -9.21
CA TYR A 190 3.80 14.73 -9.35
C TYR A 190 4.31 14.52 -10.79
N GLN A 191 4.65 15.62 -11.47
CA GLN A 191 5.32 15.57 -12.77
C GLN A 191 6.85 15.64 -12.63
N TYR A 192 7.36 16.44 -11.71
CA TYR A 192 8.80 16.67 -11.55
C TYR A 192 9.15 17.08 -10.13
N TRP A 193 10.32 16.65 -9.66
CA TRP A 193 10.89 17.04 -8.38
C TRP A 193 12.40 17.21 -8.50
N SER A 194 12.91 18.26 -7.87
CA SER A 194 14.34 18.55 -7.70
C SER A 194 14.51 19.41 -6.44
N ASP A 195 15.76 19.71 -6.05
CA ASP A 195 16.00 20.51 -4.85
C ASP A 195 15.50 21.97 -4.95
N SER A 196 15.30 22.49 -6.18
CA SER A 196 14.91 23.89 -6.42
C SER A 196 13.62 24.08 -7.22
N GLU A 197 13.04 23.01 -7.77
CA GLU A 197 11.82 23.06 -8.56
C GLU A 197 10.96 21.81 -8.33
N ILE A 198 9.67 22.02 -8.08
CA ILE A 198 8.64 20.98 -8.05
C ILE A 198 7.58 21.33 -9.10
N ARG A 199 7.22 20.39 -9.98
CA ARG A 199 6.05 20.50 -10.86
C ARG A 199 5.01 19.48 -10.43
N VAL A 200 3.87 19.98 -9.99
CA VAL A 200 2.81 19.19 -9.35
C VAL A 200 1.45 19.65 -9.87
N TYR A 201 0.53 18.73 -10.12
CA TYR A 201 -0.86 19.06 -10.41
C TYR A 201 -1.58 19.38 -9.09
N VAL A 202 -2.47 20.37 -9.12
CA VAL A 202 -3.31 20.71 -7.97
C VAL A 202 -4.21 19.51 -7.67
N PRO A 203 -4.13 18.91 -6.47
CA PRO A 203 -4.83 17.67 -6.17
C PRO A 203 -6.34 17.86 -6.04
N ASP A 204 -7.06 16.74 -6.09
CA ASP A 204 -8.48 16.69 -5.79
C ASP A 204 -8.80 17.22 -4.38
N GLY A 205 -9.86 18.00 -4.24
CA GLY A 205 -10.29 18.55 -2.94
C GLY A 205 -9.46 19.74 -2.43
N ALA A 206 -8.41 20.16 -3.14
CA ALA A 206 -7.70 21.40 -2.84
C ALA A 206 -8.63 22.61 -2.94
N SER A 207 -8.52 23.54 -1.99
CA SER A 207 -9.32 24.76 -1.92
C SER A 207 -8.45 26.01 -1.84
N ASP A 208 -9.09 27.17 -1.99
CA ASP A 208 -8.46 28.46 -1.74
C ASP A 208 -7.81 28.50 -0.35
N GLY A 209 -6.62 29.07 -0.25
CA GLY A 209 -5.87 29.10 1.01
C GLY A 209 -4.37 29.06 0.80
N VAL A 210 -3.69 28.08 1.41
CA VAL A 210 -2.24 28.00 1.43
C VAL A 210 -1.70 26.72 0.84
N VAL A 211 -0.48 26.80 0.31
CA VAL A 211 0.34 25.67 -0.11
C VAL A 211 1.65 25.66 0.69
N PHE A 212 2.16 24.47 0.98
CA PHE A 212 3.50 24.30 1.56
C PHE A 212 4.14 22.97 1.13
N VAL A 213 5.47 22.90 1.24
CA VAL A 213 6.25 21.69 0.98
C VAL A 213 6.68 21.11 2.32
N GLN A 214 6.38 19.83 2.56
CA GLN A 214 6.87 19.07 3.70
C GLN A 214 7.95 18.10 3.22
N THR A 215 9.14 18.20 3.82
CA THR A 215 10.24 17.25 3.60
C THR A 215 10.57 16.52 4.90
N SER A 216 11.50 15.57 4.84
CA SER A 216 12.10 14.97 6.04
C SER A 216 12.79 15.99 6.96
N ARG A 217 13.17 17.16 6.42
CA ARG A 217 13.81 18.26 7.15
C ARG A 217 12.82 19.19 7.83
N GLY A 218 11.53 19.11 7.48
CA GLY A 218 10.45 19.93 8.04
C GLY A 218 9.58 20.61 6.98
N LYS A 219 8.74 21.54 7.46
CA LYS A 219 7.73 22.28 6.69
C LYS A 219 8.30 23.60 6.14
N SER A 220 7.95 23.96 4.92
CA SER A 220 8.24 25.29 4.38
C SER A 220 7.34 26.35 5.03
N ALA A 221 7.70 27.62 4.87
CA ALA A 221 6.72 28.68 5.07
C ALA A 221 5.51 28.45 4.14
N GLN A 222 4.31 28.70 4.65
CA GLN A 222 3.07 28.62 3.86
C GLN A 222 3.02 29.79 2.87
N ARG A 223 2.51 29.53 1.67
CA ARG A 223 2.29 30.53 0.63
C ARG A 223 0.83 30.54 0.24
N THR A 224 0.21 31.71 0.20
CA THR A 224 -1.17 31.85 -0.26
C THR A 224 -1.26 31.55 -1.75
N VAL A 225 -2.27 30.78 -2.13
CA VAL A 225 -2.60 30.44 -3.51
C VAL A 225 -4.10 30.58 -3.73
N ALA A 226 -4.48 31.08 -4.90
CA ALA A 226 -5.87 31.19 -5.29
C ALA A 226 -6.30 29.94 -6.08
N VAL A 227 -7.17 29.12 -5.48
CA VAL A 227 -7.75 27.95 -6.16
C VAL A 227 -9.16 28.30 -6.63
N ASP A 228 -9.31 28.44 -7.95
CA ASP A 228 -10.55 28.76 -8.64
C ASP A 228 -11.49 27.56 -8.69
N ASN A 229 -12.66 27.73 -8.08
CA ASN A 229 -13.74 26.75 -8.01
C ASN A 229 -14.85 27.00 -9.05
N LYS A 230 -14.56 27.68 -10.18
CA LYS A 230 -15.53 27.94 -11.26
C LYS A 230 -16.25 26.68 -11.76
N ALA A 231 -15.56 25.54 -11.75
CA ALA A 231 -16.06 24.25 -12.22
C ALA A 231 -16.98 23.57 -11.19
N GLY A 232 -16.98 24.08 -9.96
CA GLY A 232 -17.68 23.51 -8.84
C GLY A 232 -16.83 23.51 -7.57
N ALA A 233 -17.46 23.17 -6.46
CA ALA A 233 -16.81 23.05 -5.16
C ALA A 233 -17.11 21.70 -4.53
N LYS A 234 -16.19 21.25 -3.68
CA LYS A 234 -16.31 20.06 -2.86
C LYS A 234 -16.12 20.43 -1.39
N SER A 235 -16.91 19.81 -0.52
CA SER A 235 -16.80 19.98 0.93
C SER A 235 -16.75 18.61 1.59
N PHE A 236 -15.91 18.48 2.62
CA PHE A 236 -15.77 17.29 3.43
C PHE A 236 -16.32 17.59 4.83
N ILE A 237 -17.44 16.99 5.18
CA ILE A 237 -18.18 17.33 6.40
C ILE A 237 -18.44 16.10 7.25
N THR A 238 -18.86 16.31 8.50
CA THR A 238 -19.26 15.25 9.43
C THR A 238 -18.26 14.09 9.52
N PRO A 239 -16.99 14.35 9.93
CA PRO A 239 -16.00 13.30 10.08
C PRO A 239 -16.46 12.19 11.02
N LYS A 240 -16.04 10.97 10.71
CA LYS A 240 -16.18 9.79 11.59
C LYS A 240 -14.89 8.98 11.55
N THR A 241 -14.44 8.50 12.70
CA THR A 241 -13.30 7.57 12.76
C THR A 241 -13.79 6.17 13.09
N TYR A 242 -13.63 5.26 12.15
CA TYR A 242 -13.95 3.84 12.32
C TYR A 242 -12.72 3.06 12.75
N VAL A 243 -12.91 2.07 13.62
CA VAL A 243 -11.93 1.00 13.80
C VAL A 243 -12.44 -0.23 13.08
N ILE A 244 -11.77 -0.58 11.98
CA ILE A 244 -12.12 -1.69 11.09
C ILE A 244 -11.16 -2.85 11.31
N GLN A 245 -11.73 -4.00 11.63
CA GLN A 245 -11.01 -5.26 11.70
C GLN A 245 -11.13 -6.02 10.39
N VAL A 246 -10.00 -6.35 9.79
CA VAL A 246 -9.87 -7.33 8.70
C VAL A 246 -9.30 -8.61 9.28
N SER A 247 -9.80 -9.78 8.86
CA SER A 247 -9.23 -11.04 9.30
C SER A 247 -9.26 -12.15 8.26
N ALA A 248 -8.24 -13.00 8.33
CA ALA A 248 -8.09 -14.19 7.52
C ALA A 248 -7.70 -15.37 8.42
N ASP A 249 -8.29 -16.52 8.17
CA ASP A 249 -7.95 -17.77 8.81
C ASP A 249 -7.26 -18.68 7.81
N ILE A 250 -6.09 -19.22 8.16
CA ILE A 250 -5.38 -20.23 7.37
C ILE A 250 -5.28 -21.52 8.17
N GLU A 251 -5.64 -22.62 7.53
CA GLU A 251 -5.41 -23.96 8.05
C GLU A 251 -4.43 -24.68 7.13
N ASP A 252 -3.18 -24.80 7.59
CA ASP A 252 -2.10 -25.42 6.87
C ASP A 252 -1.99 -26.91 7.24
N ASN A 253 -2.21 -27.76 6.24
CA ASN A 253 -2.13 -29.21 6.36
C ASN A 253 -0.87 -29.76 5.64
N SER A 254 0.08 -28.89 5.32
CA SER A 254 1.34 -29.29 4.68
C SER A 254 2.34 -29.85 5.68
N SER A 255 2.98 -30.95 5.31
CA SER A 255 4.19 -31.46 5.98
C SER A 255 5.48 -30.91 5.36
N ASP A 256 5.35 -30.04 4.34
CA ASP A 256 6.44 -29.51 3.53
C ASP A 256 7.03 -28.28 4.22
N ARG A 257 8.20 -28.47 4.87
CA ARG A 257 8.91 -27.41 5.60
C ARG A 257 9.51 -26.32 4.70
N ASP A 258 9.60 -26.58 3.40
CA ASP A 258 10.10 -25.62 2.42
C ASP A 258 8.95 -24.83 1.75
N SER A 259 7.69 -25.13 2.10
CA SER A 259 6.53 -24.40 1.59
C SER A 259 6.28 -23.08 2.33
N SER A 260 5.71 -22.10 1.62
CA SER A 260 5.30 -20.83 2.21
C SER A 260 3.97 -20.36 1.64
N ILE A 261 3.17 -19.74 2.51
CA ILE A 261 1.93 -19.05 2.18
C ILE A 261 2.14 -17.59 2.56
N ILE A 262 2.10 -16.70 1.58
CA ILE A 262 2.09 -15.26 1.77
C ILE A 262 0.64 -14.80 1.73
N LEU A 263 0.22 -14.05 2.74
CA LEU A 263 -1.09 -13.37 2.77
C LEU A 263 -0.87 -11.89 2.52
N ARG A 264 -1.65 -11.33 1.61
CA ARG A 264 -1.67 -9.91 1.27
C ARG A 264 -3.02 -9.34 1.69
N VAL A 265 -3.04 -8.80 2.91
CA VAL A 265 -4.25 -8.21 3.50
C VAL A 265 -4.39 -6.78 2.97
N PRO A 266 -5.49 -6.43 2.29
CA PRO A 266 -5.72 -5.06 1.82
C PRO A 266 -5.71 -4.04 2.95
N ARG A 267 -5.09 -2.90 2.71
CA ARG A 267 -5.16 -1.71 3.59
C ARG A 267 -6.27 -0.78 3.11
N PRO A 268 -7.01 -0.10 4.01
CA PRO A 268 -7.88 1.00 3.59
C PRO A 268 -7.08 2.06 2.82
N PHE A 269 -7.66 2.60 1.75
CA PHE A 269 -6.98 3.50 0.82
C PHE A 269 -7.14 4.96 1.26
N GLU A 270 -6.07 5.75 1.27
CA GLU A 270 -6.18 7.17 1.63
C GLU A 270 -6.69 8.01 0.45
N SER A 271 -7.63 8.91 0.70
CA SER A 271 -8.18 9.81 -0.31
C SER A 271 -8.55 11.16 0.29
N ALA A 272 -9.01 12.10 -0.55
CA ALA A 272 -9.50 13.39 -0.06
C ALA A 272 -10.68 13.25 0.93
N ALA A 273 -11.53 12.24 0.77
CA ALA A 273 -12.63 11.94 1.68
C ALA A 273 -12.22 11.00 2.84
N GLN A 274 -11.17 10.20 2.66
CA GLN A 274 -10.62 9.28 3.66
C GLN A 274 -9.16 9.63 3.97
N PRO A 275 -8.88 10.73 4.69
CA PRO A 275 -7.52 11.28 4.81
C PRO A 275 -6.57 10.48 5.70
N SER A 276 -7.05 9.48 6.44
CA SER A 276 -6.20 8.68 7.33
C SER A 276 -6.66 7.23 7.35
N ALA A 277 -5.69 6.33 7.16
CA ALA A 277 -5.86 4.89 7.27
C ALA A 277 -4.67 4.25 7.99
N THR A 278 -4.72 4.24 9.32
CA THR A 278 -3.59 3.80 10.16
C THR A 278 -3.78 2.37 10.64
N LEU A 279 -2.79 1.51 10.45
CA LEU A 279 -2.74 0.19 11.08
C LEU A 279 -2.41 0.37 12.57
N ILE A 280 -3.36 0.07 13.45
CA ILE A 280 -3.21 0.26 14.91
C ILE A 280 -2.82 -1.02 15.64
N GLU A 281 -3.22 -2.18 15.11
CA GLU A 281 -2.92 -3.49 15.69
C GLU A 281 -2.85 -4.55 14.60
N SER A 282 -1.92 -5.49 14.73
CA SER A 282 -1.81 -6.65 13.85
C SER A 282 -1.39 -7.87 14.65
N SER A 283 -2.09 -8.99 14.46
CA SER A 283 -1.78 -10.25 15.11
C SER A 283 -1.98 -11.42 14.15
N PRO A 284 -0.95 -12.23 13.86
CA PRO A 284 0.45 -12.06 14.28
C PRO A 284 1.11 -10.82 13.64
N GLU A 285 2.29 -10.43 14.14
CA GLU A 285 3.07 -9.33 13.53
C GLU A 285 3.33 -9.58 12.03
N PRO A 286 3.17 -8.55 11.17
CA PRO A 286 3.42 -8.67 9.74
C PRO A 286 4.92 -8.70 9.44
N ILE A 287 5.28 -9.34 8.34
CA ILE A 287 6.65 -9.26 7.81
C ILE A 287 6.89 -7.87 7.21
N ILE A 288 5.89 -7.36 6.48
CA ILE A 288 5.92 -6.02 5.91
C ILE A 288 4.58 -5.35 6.24
N PRO A 289 4.57 -4.30 7.07
CA PRO A 289 3.33 -3.65 7.50
C PRO A 289 2.65 -2.87 6.37
N ASP A 290 3.43 -2.36 5.41
CA ASP A 290 2.92 -1.61 4.27
C ASP A 290 3.78 -1.82 3.03
N PHE A 291 3.21 -2.52 2.04
CA PHE A 291 3.79 -2.69 0.71
C PHE A 291 2.68 -2.88 -0.32
N GLN A 292 2.69 -2.08 -1.39
CA GLN A 292 1.68 -2.14 -2.45
C GLN A 292 0.23 -2.09 -1.91
N HIS A 293 -0.03 -1.23 -0.93
CA HIS A 293 -1.31 -1.12 -0.23
C HIS A 293 -1.79 -2.41 0.45
N THR A 294 -0.85 -3.27 0.87
CA THR A 294 -1.15 -4.51 1.59
C THR A 294 -0.28 -4.67 2.84
N VAL A 295 -0.85 -5.31 3.85
CA VAL A 295 -0.11 -5.88 4.99
C VAL A 295 0.29 -7.31 4.61
N ILE A 296 1.58 -7.62 4.70
CA ILE A 296 2.12 -8.90 4.26
C ILE A 296 2.44 -9.78 5.47
N HIS A 297 1.77 -10.93 5.53
CA HIS A 297 2.11 -12.01 6.45
C HIS A 297 2.68 -13.21 5.69
N GLN A 298 3.47 -14.04 6.37
CA GLN A 298 3.92 -15.32 5.83
C GLN A 298 3.74 -16.44 6.85
N ALA A 299 3.14 -17.53 6.41
CA ALA A 299 3.14 -18.81 7.11
C ALA A 299 4.10 -19.76 6.39
N GLN A 300 5.03 -20.37 7.12
CA GLN A 300 5.89 -21.44 6.62
C GLN A 300 5.27 -22.79 6.95
N GLY A 301 5.27 -23.70 5.98
CA GLY A 301 4.78 -25.06 6.14
C GLY A 301 5.58 -25.84 7.18
N GLY A 302 4.90 -26.72 7.93
CA GLY A 302 5.52 -27.58 8.94
C GLY A 302 6.27 -26.88 10.10
N LYS A 303 6.31 -25.54 10.14
CA LYS A 303 6.90 -24.75 11.25
C LYS A 303 6.00 -24.70 12.47
N TYR A 304 4.70 -24.81 12.26
CA TYR A 304 3.69 -24.64 13.30
C TYR A 304 2.85 -25.90 13.46
N ALA A 305 2.28 -26.08 14.65
CA ALA A 305 1.37 -27.19 14.91
C ALA A 305 0.19 -27.16 13.93
N PRO A 306 -0.31 -28.32 13.47
CA PRO A 306 -1.53 -28.40 12.68
C PRO A 306 -2.68 -27.69 13.39
N GLY A 307 -3.43 -26.87 12.65
CA GLY A 307 -4.59 -26.17 13.17
C GLY A 307 -4.85 -24.82 12.51
N LYS A 308 -6.03 -24.27 12.81
CA LYS A 308 -6.49 -22.97 12.32
C LYS A 308 -5.66 -21.84 12.92
N ARG A 309 -5.07 -21.01 12.07
CA ARG A 309 -4.39 -19.76 12.45
C ARG A 309 -5.18 -18.55 11.96
N ARG A 310 -5.47 -17.64 12.88
CA ARG A 310 -6.09 -16.36 12.56
C ARG A 310 -5.05 -15.27 12.39
N PHE A 311 -5.24 -14.45 11.36
CA PHE A 311 -4.55 -13.20 11.09
C PHE A 311 -5.58 -12.09 11.23
N THR A 312 -5.29 -11.07 12.03
CA THR A 312 -6.20 -9.96 12.33
C THR A 312 -5.44 -8.65 12.22
N GLN A 313 -6.03 -7.68 11.53
CA GLN A 313 -5.49 -6.34 11.36
C GLN A 313 -6.59 -5.34 11.72
N ASN A 314 -6.32 -4.46 12.66
CA ASN A 314 -7.22 -3.38 13.04
C ASN A 314 -6.68 -2.08 12.45
N PHE A 315 -7.54 -1.35 11.73
CA PHE A 315 -7.22 -0.06 11.13
C PHE A 315 -8.09 1.03 11.77
N ALA A 316 -7.50 2.14 12.16
CA ALA A 316 -8.22 3.38 12.44
C ALA A 316 -8.34 4.17 11.13
N VAL A 317 -9.57 4.42 10.69
CA VAL A 317 -9.88 5.04 9.40
C VAL A 317 -10.80 6.22 9.60
N THR A 318 -10.35 7.41 9.20
CA THR A 318 -11.18 8.64 9.25
C THR A 318 -11.84 8.85 7.90
N VAL A 319 -13.17 8.99 7.89
CA VAL A 319 -13.99 9.20 6.68
C VAL A 319 -14.86 10.43 6.84
N TYR A 320 -14.97 11.22 5.77
CA TYR A 320 -15.83 12.39 5.67
C TYR A 320 -16.98 12.14 4.70
N GLU A 321 -18.15 12.71 5.00
CA GLU A 321 -19.20 12.90 4.00
C GLU A 321 -18.70 13.90 2.95
N THR A 322 -18.83 13.52 1.67
CA THR A 322 -18.44 14.35 0.54
C THR A 322 -19.66 15.00 -0.08
N ARG A 323 -19.64 16.33 -0.14
CA ARG A 323 -20.65 17.15 -0.83
C ARG A 323 -20.07 17.86 -2.02
N THR A 324 -20.75 17.76 -3.15
CA THR A 324 -20.31 18.44 -4.37
C THR A 324 -21.40 19.33 -4.96
N ASN A 325 -20.93 20.35 -5.68
CA ASN A 325 -21.76 21.12 -6.59
C ASN A 325 -20.92 21.37 -7.85
N VAL A 326 -21.34 20.82 -8.99
CA VAL A 326 -20.61 20.92 -10.26
C VAL A 326 -21.30 21.89 -11.20
N VAL A 327 -20.51 22.75 -11.84
CA VAL A 327 -20.96 23.65 -12.90
C VAL A 327 -20.46 23.13 -14.23
N ALA A 328 -21.24 22.26 -14.87
CA ALA A 328 -20.84 21.50 -16.07
C ALA A 328 -20.23 22.38 -17.20
N ALA A 329 -20.78 23.56 -17.44
CA ALA A 329 -20.31 24.50 -18.47
C ALA A 329 -18.95 25.15 -18.18
N ARG A 330 -18.41 24.98 -16.96
CA ARG A 330 -17.14 25.57 -16.51
C ARG A 330 -16.03 24.54 -16.33
N LEU A 331 -16.30 23.26 -16.61
CA LEU A 331 -15.30 22.21 -16.65
C LEU A 331 -14.26 22.49 -17.72
N ASN A 332 -13.01 22.15 -17.43
CA ASN A 332 -11.94 22.22 -18.43
C ASN A 332 -12.14 21.07 -19.46
N PRO A 333 -11.59 21.19 -20.68
CA PRO A 333 -11.67 20.11 -21.67
C PRO A 333 -10.96 18.84 -21.17
N ILE A 334 -11.45 17.66 -21.58
CA ILE A 334 -10.80 16.37 -21.28
C ILE A 334 -9.33 16.33 -21.75
N SER A 335 -8.99 17.04 -22.81
CA SER A 335 -7.60 17.17 -23.29
C SER A 335 -6.66 17.89 -22.32
N SER A 336 -7.17 18.51 -21.26
CA SER A 336 -6.38 19.12 -20.18
C SER A 336 -5.99 18.15 -19.08
N VAL A 337 -6.59 16.95 -19.04
CA VAL A 337 -6.24 15.92 -18.05
C VAL A 337 -4.80 15.47 -18.28
N ASN A 338 -4.08 15.27 -17.18
CA ASN A 338 -2.76 14.67 -17.19
C ASN A 338 -2.75 13.37 -18.04
N LYS A 339 -1.78 13.21 -18.93
CA LYS A 339 -1.79 12.10 -19.92
C LYS A 339 -1.64 10.74 -19.26
N GLU A 340 -0.81 10.65 -18.23
CA GLU A 340 -0.56 9.45 -17.45
C GLU A 340 -1.85 9.02 -16.73
N LEU A 341 -2.50 9.95 -16.01
CA LEU A 341 -3.81 9.73 -15.39
C LEU A 341 -4.86 9.33 -16.42
N TYR A 342 -4.96 10.08 -17.53
CA TYR A 342 -5.93 9.80 -18.59
C TYR A 342 -5.74 8.39 -19.15
N SER A 343 -4.51 7.99 -19.48
CA SER A 343 -4.21 6.67 -20.01
C SER A 343 -4.53 5.56 -19.01
N ALA A 344 -4.14 5.74 -17.75
CA ALA A 344 -4.36 4.74 -16.70
C ALA A 344 -5.86 4.54 -16.40
N ALA A 345 -6.62 5.63 -16.29
CA ALA A 345 -8.00 5.61 -15.82
C ALA A 345 -9.06 5.58 -16.95
N THR A 346 -8.67 5.52 -18.23
CA THR A 346 -9.61 5.28 -19.36
C THR A 346 -9.42 3.92 -20.05
N SER A 347 -8.30 3.25 -19.80
CA SER A 347 -8.01 1.94 -20.40
C SER A 347 -8.93 0.84 -19.85
N ALA A 348 -9.19 -0.17 -20.68
CA ALA A 348 -9.81 -1.39 -20.22
C ALA A 348 -8.80 -2.20 -19.40
N ASP A 349 -9.27 -2.91 -18.39
CA ASP A 349 -8.46 -3.81 -17.57
C ASP A 349 -9.23 -5.12 -17.29
N GLU A 350 -8.72 -5.96 -16.39
CA GLU A 350 -9.31 -7.25 -16.04
C GLU A 350 -10.74 -7.15 -15.48
N ILE A 351 -11.06 -6.04 -14.80
CA ILE A 351 -12.35 -5.85 -14.13
C ILE A 351 -13.28 -4.91 -14.91
N VAL A 352 -12.76 -3.91 -15.61
CA VAL A 352 -13.53 -2.88 -16.33
C VAL A 352 -13.40 -3.08 -17.85
N PRO A 353 -14.41 -3.68 -18.51
CA PRO A 353 -14.37 -4.01 -19.94
C PRO A 353 -14.74 -2.81 -20.84
N SER A 354 -14.09 -1.65 -20.68
CA SER A 354 -14.45 -0.41 -21.43
C SER A 354 -14.23 -0.49 -22.96
N ALA A 355 -13.45 -1.47 -23.42
CA ALA A 355 -13.24 -1.74 -24.85
C ALA A 355 -14.31 -2.65 -25.48
N ASN A 356 -15.21 -3.24 -24.67
CA ASN A 356 -16.24 -4.16 -25.14
C ASN A 356 -17.25 -3.45 -26.07
N GLU A 357 -17.69 -4.16 -27.12
CA GLU A 357 -18.56 -3.60 -28.16
C GLU A 357 -19.97 -3.29 -27.64
N GLU A 358 -20.53 -4.11 -26.74
CA GLU A 358 -21.86 -3.88 -26.15
C GLU A 358 -21.85 -2.65 -25.24
N ILE A 359 -20.78 -2.45 -24.46
CA ILE A 359 -20.59 -1.24 -23.66
C ILE A 359 -20.56 0.01 -24.55
N ARG A 360 -19.80 -0.03 -25.65
CA ARG A 360 -19.70 1.10 -26.60
C ARG A 360 -21.00 1.36 -27.35
N ALA A 361 -21.73 0.30 -27.71
CA ALA A 361 -23.04 0.40 -28.34
C ALA A 361 -24.07 1.02 -27.39
N LEU A 362 -24.13 0.54 -26.15
CA LEU A 362 -24.98 1.12 -25.11
C LEU A 362 -24.65 2.59 -24.88
N LEU A 363 -23.37 2.92 -24.66
CA LEU A 363 -22.93 4.30 -24.48
C LEU A 363 -23.42 5.19 -25.63
N SER A 364 -23.17 4.77 -26.87
CA SER A 364 -23.55 5.54 -28.06
C SER A 364 -25.06 5.79 -28.13
N SER A 365 -25.87 4.80 -27.73
CA SER A 365 -27.34 4.92 -27.68
C SER A 365 -27.83 5.89 -26.61
N VAL A 366 -27.11 5.98 -25.47
CA VAL A 366 -27.50 6.80 -24.31
C VAL A 366 -27.07 8.26 -24.49
N ILE A 367 -25.83 8.51 -24.94
CA ILE A 367 -25.26 9.87 -24.94
C ILE A 367 -25.50 10.64 -26.24
N GLY A 368 -25.75 9.94 -27.35
CA GLY A 368 -25.85 10.53 -28.68
C GLY A 368 -24.67 11.48 -29.01
N LYS A 369 -24.95 12.78 -29.07
CA LYS A 369 -23.97 13.83 -29.42
C LYS A 369 -23.41 14.59 -28.22
N GLU A 370 -23.78 14.26 -26.99
CA GLU A 370 -23.24 14.91 -25.79
C GLU A 370 -21.74 14.60 -25.64
N ARG A 371 -20.95 15.60 -25.24
CA ARG A 371 -19.50 15.54 -25.09
C ARG A 371 -19.01 16.14 -23.77
N ASN A 372 -19.86 16.86 -23.04
CA ASN A 372 -19.54 17.34 -21.71
C ASN A 372 -19.46 16.15 -20.74
N PRO A 373 -18.35 15.94 -20.02
CA PRO A 373 -18.14 14.73 -19.22
C PRO A 373 -19.16 14.60 -18.07
N TYR A 374 -19.56 15.71 -17.46
CA TYR A 374 -20.59 15.69 -16.42
C TYR A 374 -21.97 15.34 -16.99
N ASN A 375 -22.36 15.93 -18.12
CA ASN A 375 -23.65 15.61 -18.75
C ASN A 375 -23.70 14.15 -19.25
N ILE A 376 -22.59 13.63 -19.77
CA ILE A 376 -22.47 12.20 -20.11
C ILE A 376 -22.72 11.35 -18.87
N ALA A 377 -22.07 11.66 -17.75
CA ALA A 377 -22.26 10.94 -16.50
C ALA A 377 -23.71 11.00 -16.01
N VAL A 378 -24.38 12.17 -16.10
CA VAL A 378 -25.82 12.33 -15.78
C VAL A 378 -26.69 11.43 -16.66
N LEU A 379 -26.48 11.44 -17.97
CA LEU A 379 -27.27 10.63 -18.92
C LEU A 379 -27.10 9.14 -18.65
N VAL A 380 -25.86 8.68 -18.44
CA VAL A 380 -25.56 7.28 -18.17
C VAL A 380 -26.10 6.85 -16.82
N TYR A 381 -25.88 7.63 -15.76
CA TYR A 381 -26.37 7.33 -14.42
C TYR A 381 -27.89 7.19 -14.41
N ASN A 382 -28.60 8.20 -14.94
CA ASN A 382 -30.06 8.18 -15.03
C ASN A 382 -30.58 7.01 -15.85
N TYR A 383 -29.93 6.69 -16.98
CA TYR A 383 -30.28 5.52 -17.76
C TYR A 383 -30.15 4.24 -16.93
N MET A 384 -29.03 4.06 -16.22
CA MET A 384 -28.80 2.84 -15.45
C MET A 384 -29.83 2.66 -14.33
N ILE A 385 -30.05 3.67 -13.50
CA ILE A 385 -30.98 3.56 -12.36
C ILE A 385 -32.45 3.42 -12.77
N GLN A 386 -32.80 3.80 -14.01
CA GLN A 386 -34.17 3.70 -14.53
C GLN A 386 -34.43 2.41 -15.32
N ASN A 387 -33.39 1.82 -15.93
CA ASN A 387 -33.54 0.71 -16.88
C ASN A 387 -32.98 -0.63 -16.36
N PHE A 388 -32.27 -0.61 -15.23
CA PHE A 388 -31.73 -1.81 -14.60
C PHE A 388 -32.24 -1.98 -13.17
N GLU A 389 -32.61 -3.22 -12.83
CA GLU A 389 -33.05 -3.60 -11.49
C GLU A 389 -31.83 -3.94 -10.62
N ILE A 390 -31.71 -3.25 -9.49
CA ILE A 390 -30.65 -3.50 -8.51
C ILE A 390 -31.00 -4.67 -7.59
N LEU A 391 -30.06 -5.61 -7.43
CA LEU A 391 -30.17 -6.72 -6.50
C LEU A 391 -29.56 -6.35 -5.15
N ASN A 392 -30.29 -6.62 -4.06
CA ASN A 392 -29.83 -6.42 -2.68
C ASN A 392 -28.81 -7.47 -2.19
N THR A 393 -28.53 -8.48 -3.01
CA THR A 393 -27.59 -9.56 -2.68
C THR A 393 -26.53 -9.69 -3.77
N VAL A 394 -25.28 -9.86 -3.34
CA VAL A 394 -24.15 -10.08 -4.26
C VAL A 394 -24.34 -11.40 -5.01
N ARG A 395 -24.21 -11.37 -6.33
CA ARG A 395 -24.28 -12.53 -7.20
C ARG A 395 -23.05 -13.40 -6.98
N THR A 396 -23.27 -14.71 -6.89
CA THR A 396 -22.21 -15.71 -6.65
C THR A 396 -22.01 -16.63 -7.86
N GLY A 397 -20.83 -17.24 -7.97
CA GLY A 397 -20.51 -18.18 -9.05
C GLY A 397 -19.82 -17.50 -10.23
N ARG A 398 -19.87 -18.14 -11.40
CA ARG A 398 -19.29 -17.59 -12.64
C ARG A 398 -20.28 -16.63 -13.28
N VAL A 399 -20.24 -15.37 -12.86
CA VAL A 399 -21.13 -14.30 -13.33
C VAL A 399 -20.32 -13.12 -13.87
N SER A 400 -20.79 -12.51 -14.95
CA SER A 400 -20.17 -11.32 -15.56
C SER A 400 -21.00 -10.07 -15.25
N PRO A 401 -20.36 -8.91 -15.03
CA PRO A 401 -21.05 -7.61 -15.04
C PRO A 401 -21.80 -7.33 -16.33
N LEU A 402 -21.31 -7.86 -17.46
CA LEU A 402 -21.96 -7.68 -18.77
C LEU A 402 -23.31 -8.38 -18.87
N ASP A 403 -23.58 -9.41 -18.06
CA ASP A 403 -24.86 -10.11 -18.04
C ASP A 403 -26.04 -9.16 -17.75
N MET A 404 -25.78 -8.04 -17.06
CA MET A 404 -26.75 -7.00 -16.74
C MET A 404 -27.27 -6.26 -17.98
N LEU A 405 -26.48 -6.18 -19.05
CA LEU A 405 -26.88 -5.49 -20.29
C LEU A 405 -28.08 -6.18 -20.95
N ASP A 406 -28.13 -7.51 -20.89
CA ASP A 406 -29.21 -8.34 -21.43
C ASP A 406 -30.32 -8.60 -20.40
N SER A 407 -29.94 -9.09 -19.22
CA SER A 407 -30.90 -9.50 -18.18
C SER A 407 -31.65 -8.34 -17.55
N LYS A 408 -31.11 -7.12 -17.70
CA LYS A 408 -31.54 -5.89 -17.02
C LYS A 408 -31.48 -5.96 -15.49
N LYS A 409 -30.69 -6.88 -14.93
CA LYS A 409 -30.52 -7.05 -13.48
C LYS A 409 -29.04 -7.14 -13.12
N GLY A 410 -28.64 -6.53 -12.01
CA GLY A 410 -27.26 -6.57 -11.52
C GLY A 410 -27.19 -6.28 -10.02
N ASP A 411 -26.10 -6.68 -9.37
CA ASP A 411 -25.80 -6.28 -8.00
C ASP A 411 -24.95 -4.98 -7.96
N ALA A 412 -24.56 -4.52 -6.76
CA ALA A 412 -23.74 -3.30 -6.62
C ALA A 412 -22.41 -3.36 -7.40
N TYR A 413 -21.77 -4.53 -7.46
CA TYR A 413 -20.53 -4.69 -8.22
C TYR A 413 -20.79 -4.55 -9.72
N ASP A 414 -21.87 -5.14 -10.24
CA ASP A 414 -22.25 -5.02 -11.65
C ASP A 414 -22.53 -3.55 -12.03
N PHE A 415 -23.31 -2.85 -11.20
CA PHE A 415 -23.63 -1.43 -11.42
C PHE A 415 -22.35 -0.57 -11.42
N ALA A 416 -21.46 -0.77 -10.46
CA ALA A 416 -20.22 0.00 -10.37
C ALA A 416 -19.28 -0.27 -11.57
N VAL A 417 -19.07 -1.55 -11.92
CA VAL A 417 -18.19 -1.91 -13.05
C VAL A 417 -18.75 -1.44 -14.39
N VAL A 418 -20.05 -1.63 -14.64
CA VAL A 418 -20.67 -1.21 -15.91
C VAL A 418 -20.69 0.31 -16.03
N PHE A 419 -20.98 1.03 -14.94
CA PHE A 419 -20.92 2.50 -14.95
C PHE A 419 -19.51 3.00 -15.26
N THR A 420 -18.49 2.48 -14.57
CA THR A 420 -17.08 2.82 -14.84
C THR A 420 -16.70 2.45 -16.28
N ALA A 421 -17.12 1.29 -16.81
CA ALA A 421 -16.84 0.90 -18.18
C ALA A 421 -17.43 1.89 -19.21
N LEU A 422 -18.65 2.37 -18.98
CA LEU A 422 -19.31 3.39 -19.82
C LEU A 422 -18.58 4.74 -19.74
N MET A 423 -18.14 5.17 -18.55
CA MET A 423 -17.36 6.40 -18.38
C MET A 423 -16.01 6.31 -19.11
N ARG A 424 -15.26 5.22 -18.91
CA ARG A 424 -13.99 4.97 -19.61
C ARG A 424 -14.17 4.90 -21.12
N ALA A 425 -15.22 4.23 -21.61
CA ALA A 425 -15.55 4.17 -23.04
C ALA A 425 -15.89 5.55 -23.63
N ALA A 426 -16.40 6.48 -22.81
CA ALA A 426 -16.64 7.87 -23.19
C ALA A 426 -15.38 8.76 -23.16
N GLY A 427 -14.22 8.21 -22.78
CA GLY A 427 -12.98 8.97 -22.59
C GLY A 427 -12.95 9.77 -21.29
N ILE A 428 -13.74 9.37 -20.29
CA ILE A 428 -13.76 10.00 -18.96
C ILE A 428 -12.95 9.13 -18.00
N PRO A 429 -11.83 9.64 -17.44
CA PRO A 429 -11.04 8.88 -16.48
C PRO A 429 -11.91 8.48 -15.29
N SER A 430 -11.90 7.21 -14.92
CA SER A 430 -12.77 6.69 -13.86
C SER A 430 -12.23 5.42 -13.21
N TYR A 431 -12.57 5.24 -11.94
CA TYR A 431 -12.28 4.04 -11.16
C TYR A 431 -13.56 3.37 -10.69
N THR A 432 -13.48 2.05 -10.56
CA THR A 432 -14.43 1.26 -9.77
C THR A 432 -13.82 1.15 -8.39
N ASP A 433 -14.51 1.72 -7.41
CA ASP A 433 -14.08 1.71 -6.03
C ASP A 433 -14.69 0.52 -5.31
N SER A 434 -13.95 0.02 -4.32
CA SER A 434 -14.33 -1.14 -3.55
C SER A 434 -13.99 -0.93 -2.09
N GLY A 435 -14.91 -1.37 -1.25
CA GLY A 435 -14.77 -1.18 0.17
C GLY A 435 -15.90 -1.82 0.95
N VAL A 436 -16.26 -1.18 2.05
CA VAL A 436 -17.42 -1.56 2.84
C VAL A 436 -18.35 -0.38 3.07
N LEU A 437 -19.65 -0.67 3.08
CA LEU A 437 -20.71 0.24 3.49
C LEU A 437 -21.12 -0.10 4.93
N VAL A 438 -20.98 0.85 5.84
CA VAL A 438 -21.27 0.68 7.27
C VAL A 438 -22.68 1.16 7.57
N GLY A 439 -23.58 0.28 8.01
CA GLY A 439 -24.93 0.67 8.44
C GLY A 439 -24.94 1.38 9.81
N VAL A 440 -26.06 2.02 10.15
CA VAL A 440 -26.26 2.61 11.51
C VAL A 440 -26.20 1.58 12.64
N ASP A 441 -26.39 0.30 12.31
CA ASP A 441 -26.23 -0.85 13.21
C ASP A 441 -24.76 -1.29 13.37
N LEU A 442 -23.81 -0.52 12.80
CA LEU A 442 -22.37 -0.77 12.76
C LEU A 442 -21.98 -2.05 12.01
N ARG A 443 -22.89 -2.63 11.22
CA ARG A 443 -22.54 -3.74 10.35
C ARG A 443 -21.97 -3.22 9.04
N ALA A 444 -20.78 -3.68 8.71
CA ALA A 444 -20.15 -3.47 7.42
C ALA A 444 -20.59 -4.54 6.43
N LYS A 445 -20.80 -4.16 5.18
CA LYS A 445 -21.04 -5.06 4.05
C LYS A 445 -20.16 -4.65 2.89
N ASN A 446 -19.66 -5.61 2.12
CA ASN A 446 -18.91 -5.32 0.90
C ASN A 446 -19.77 -4.48 -0.04
N HIS A 447 -19.19 -3.42 -0.58
CA HIS A 447 -19.89 -2.49 -1.45
C HIS A 447 -18.94 -1.89 -2.49
N TRP A 448 -19.51 -1.43 -3.61
CA TRP A 448 -18.78 -0.89 -4.75
C TRP A 448 -19.48 0.36 -5.28
N TRP A 449 -18.68 1.36 -5.62
CA TRP A 449 -19.13 2.61 -6.21
C TRP A 449 -18.13 3.07 -7.27
N CYS A 450 -18.23 4.31 -7.71
CA CYS A 450 -17.41 4.85 -8.77
C CYS A 450 -16.87 6.23 -8.40
N GLU A 451 -15.71 6.55 -8.97
CA GLU A 451 -15.23 7.92 -9.07
C GLU A 451 -14.90 8.22 -10.53
N LEU A 452 -15.23 9.42 -10.99
CA LEU A 452 -14.84 9.91 -12.31
C LEU A 452 -14.14 11.26 -12.23
N TYR A 453 -13.12 11.46 -13.04
CA TYR A 453 -12.34 12.69 -13.04
C TYR A 453 -12.99 13.75 -13.93
N LEU A 454 -13.42 14.84 -13.31
CA LEU A 454 -13.98 16.01 -13.99
C LEU A 454 -12.90 17.11 -14.06
N PRO A 455 -12.40 17.48 -15.25
CA PRO A 455 -11.26 18.40 -15.36
C PRO A 455 -11.59 19.79 -14.79
N GLY A 456 -10.72 20.32 -13.93
CA GLY A 456 -10.95 21.58 -13.22
C GLY A 456 -11.79 21.45 -11.95
N PHE A 457 -12.37 20.27 -11.68
CA PHE A 457 -13.12 19.95 -10.46
C PHE A 457 -12.41 18.87 -9.61
N GLY A 458 -11.84 17.85 -10.25
CA GLY A 458 -11.20 16.71 -9.59
C GLY A 458 -12.07 15.45 -9.65
N TRP A 459 -11.90 14.56 -8.68
CA TRP A 459 -12.60 13.27 -8.61
C TRP A 459 -14.04 13.44 -8.11
N PHE A 460 -15.01 13.06 -8.91
CA PHE A 460 -16.43 13.19 -8.62
C PHE A 460 -17.00 11.81 -8.27
N PRO A 461 -17.54 11.62 -7.06
CA PRO A 461 -18.01 10.32 -6.62
C PRO A 461 -19.43 10.03 -7.12
N VAL A 462 -19.70 8.77 -7.46
CA VAL A 462 -21.02 8.29 -7.88
C VAL A 462 -21.25 6.89 -7.32
N ASP A 463 -22.38 6.69 -6.64
CA ASP A 463 -22.86 5.36 -6.27
C ASP A 463 -24.13 5.01 -7.07
N PRO A 464 -23.98 4.26 -8.18
CA PRO A 464 -25.12 3.86 -9.01
C PRO A 464 -26.02 2.81 -8.34
N ALA A 465 -25.52 2.03 -7.38
CA ALA A 465 -26.29 0.97 -6.73
C ALA A 465 -27.26 1.54 -5.68
N LEU A 466 -26.76 2.40 -4.78
CA LEU A 466 -27.61 3.12 -3.83
C LEU A 466 -28.53 4.11 -4.55
N GLY A 467 -28.04 4.73 -5.63
CA GLY A 467 -28.85 5.53 -6.55
C GLY A 467 -30.04 4.80 -7.16
N ALA A 468 -29.85 3.52 -7.51
CA ALA A 468 -30.90 2.65 -8.05
C ALA A 468 -31.86 2.09 -6.98
N GLY A 469 -31.67 2.45 -5.70
CA GLY A 469 -32.54 2.04 -4.62
C GLY A 469 -32.12 0.75 -3.91
N MET A 470 -30.84 0.38 -3.95
CA MET A 470 -30.33 -0.68 -3.07
C MET A 470 -30.64 -0.37 -1.60
N GLU A 471 -31.13 -1.37 -0.88
CA GLU A 471 -31.49 -1.22 0.52
C GLU A 471 -30.27 -1.02 1.41
N TYR A 472 -30.31 0.04 2.21
CA TYR A 472 -29.22 0.39 3.11
C TYR A 472 -29.73 1.19 4.32
N GLN A 473 -29.05 1.03 5.45
CA GLN A 473 -29.34 1.74 6.69
C GLN A 473 -28.44 2.98 6.82
N GLY A 474 -28.82 4.06 6.14
CA GLY A 474 -28.14 5.35 6.23
C GLY A 474 -28.39 6.10 7.53
N TRP A 475 -27.42 6.91 7.96
CA TRP A 475 -27.56 7.84 9.09
C TRP A 475 -28.64 8.89 8.82
N LYS A 476 -28.82 9.27 7.55
CA LYS A 476 -29.85 10.20 7.08
C LYS A 476 -30.95 9.43 6.37
N LYS A 477 -32.19 9.55 6.84
CA LYS A 477 -33.34 8.80 6.30
C LYS A 477 -34.15 9.57 5.24
N ASP A 478 -34.00 10.89 5.17
CA ASP A 478 -34.82 11.78 4.33
C ASP A 478 -34.06 12.30 3.10
N VAL A 479 -33.27 11.42 2.49
CA VAL A 479 -32.45 11.75 1.32
C VAL A 479 -33.02 11.01 0.12
N ASP A 480 -33.28 11.73 -0.97
CA ASP A 480 -33.53 11.11 -2.27
C ASP A 480 -32.23 10.48 -2.78
N ALA A 481 -32.12 9.17 -2.66
CA ALA A 481 -30.91 8.42 -2.98
C ALA A 481 -30.48 8.60 -4.44
N ALA A 482 -31.44 8.66 -5.37
CA ALA A 482 -31.19 8.82 -6.80
C ALA A 482 -30.51 10.16 -7.11
N THR A 483 -30.81 11.23 -6.38
CA THR A 483 -30.16 12.53 -6.61
C THR A 483 -28.93 12.72 -5.73
N PHE A 484 -28.92 12.15 -4.53
CA PHE A 484 -27.80 12.29 -3.60
C PHE A 484 -26.54 11.57 -4.09
N TYR A 485 -26.66 10.30 -4.47
CA TYR A 485 -25.50 9.46 -4.80
C TYR A 485 -24.93 9.73 -6.19
N PHE A 486 -25.47 10.70 -6.92
CA PHE A 486 -24.81 11.28 -8.08
C PHE A 486 -24.05 12.55 -7.66
N GLY A 487 -22.82 12.37 -7.16
CA GLY A 487 -21.95 13.47 -6.74
C GLY A 487 -21.78 13.62 -5.25
N ASN A 488 -22.46 12.86 -4.41
CA ASN A 488 -22.22 12.86 -2.96
C ASN A 488 -22.02 11.44 -2.45
N LEU A 489 -21.25 11.34 -1.37
CA LEU A 489 -21.12 10.13 -0.56
C LEU A 489 -21.26 10.52 0.90
N ASP A 490 -21.96 9.70 1.67
CA ASP A 490 -21.99 9.83 3.12
C ASP A 490 -20.68 9.34 3.76
N GLY A 491 -20.51 9.60 5.05
CA GLY A 491 -19.39 9.07 5.82
C GLY A 491 -19.50 7.57 6.16
N GLN A 492 -20.30 6.77 5.44
CA GLN A 492 -20.48 5.33 5.68
C GLN A 492 -19.71 4.45 4.67
N HIS A 493 -19.10 5.07 3.65
CA HIS A 493 -18.28 4.41 2.64
C HIS A 493 -16.82 4.36 3.08
N ILE A 494 -16.29 3.17 3.38
CA ILE A 494 -14.88 2.98 3.75
C ILE A 494 -14.15 2.36 2.56
N LEU A 495 -13.23 3.11 1.97
CA LEU A 495 -12.51 2.73 0.75
C LEU A 495 -11.33 1.80 1.06
N PHE A 496 -11.23 0.69 0.34
CA PHE A 496 -10.10 -0.26 0.40
C PHE A 496 -9.34 -0.38 -0.92
N SER A 497 -10.00 -0.15 -2.06
CA SER A 497 -9.35 -0.18 -3.36
C SER A 497 -9.99 0.81 -4.30
N ARG A 498 -9.14 1.55 -5.00
CA ARG A 498 -9.50 2.51 -6.02
C ARG A 498 -9.05 1.99 -7.37
N GLY A 499 -9.95 1.31 -8.08
CA GLY A 499 -9.59 0.44 -9.18
C GLY A 499 -8.88 -0.85 -8.72
N LEU A 500 -8.39 -1.63 -9.69
CA LEU A 500 -7.70 -2.89 -9.44
C LEU A 500 -6.27 -2.65 -8.96
N ASN A 501 -5.93 -3.13 -7.76
CA ASN A 501 -4.56 -3.25 -7.31
C ASN A 501 -3.88 -4.46 -7.97
N GLU A 502 -3.15 -4.23 -9.06
CA GLU A 502 -2.45 -5.27 -9.81
C GLU A 502 -1.12 -5.64 -9.13
N ILE A 503 -1.17 -6.71 -8.33
CA ILE A 503 -0.02 -7.26 -7.62
C ILE A 503 0.62 -8.36 -8.46
N LYS A 504 1.94 -8.24 -8.68
CA LYS A 504 2.74 -9.31 -9.27
C LYS A 504 3.15 -10.33 -8.21
N SER A 505 3.04 -11.61 -8.54
CA SER A 505 3.52 -12.70 -7.70
C SER A 505 5.02 -12.56 -7.40
N SER A 506 5.42 -12.87 -6.17
CA SER A 506 6.83 -12.88 -5.73
C SER A 506 7.65 -13.96 -6.45
N SER A 507 7.04 -15.02 -6.97
CA SER A 507 7.70 -16.00 -7.85
C SER A 507 6.80 -16.48 -9.00
N PRO A 508 7.35 -16.72 -10.20
CA PRO A 508 6.57 -17.24 -11.34
C PRO A 508 5.91 -18.61 -11.11
N ASN A 509 6.44 -19.39 -10.16
CA ASN A 509 5.95 -20.75 -9.88
C ASN A 509 4.95 -20.80 -8.71
N SER A 510 4.64 -19.66 -8.10
CA SER A 510 3.69 -19.60 -7.00
C SER A 510 2.26 -19.76 -7.51
N LYS A 511 1.43 -20.40 -6.69
CA LYS A 511 -0.03 -20.43 -6.89
C LYS A 511 -0.63 -19.22 -6.22
N THR A 512 -1.40 -18.42 -6.95
CA THR A 512 -2.09 -17.26 -6.41
C THR A 512 -3.57 -17.54 -6.20
N VAL A 513 -4.16 -16.86 -5.21
CA VAL A 513 -5.61 -16.81 -4.99
C VAL A 513 -6.08 -15.38 -5.19
N GLN A 514 -7.12 -15.22 -6.00
CA GLN A 514 -7.84 -13.97 -6.21
C GLN A 514 -9.25 -14.11 -5.66
N LYS A 515 -9.81 -13.02 -5.16
CA LYS A 515 -11.22 -12.95 -4.73
C LYS A 515 -11.95 -11.90 -5.56
N SER A 516 -12.89 -12.35 -6.37
CA SER A 516 -13.83 -11.48 -7.07
C SER A 516 -14.93 -11.01 -6.12
N ARG A 517 -15.52 -9.83 -6.37
CA ARG A 517 -16.65 -9.26 -5.58
C ARG A 517 -16.38 -9.29 -4.06
N SER A 518 -15.19 -8.83 -3.67
CA SER A 518 -14.76 -8.66 -2.27
C SER A 518 -14.63 -7.17 -1.92
N PHE A 519 -14.48 -6.84 -0.64
CA PHE A 519 -14.24 -5.47 -0.17
C PHE A 519 -13.00 -4.79 -0.77
N ALA A 520 -12.09 -5.53 -1.40
CA ALA A 520 -10.93 -4.99 -2.10
C ALA A 520 -10.79 -5.61 -3.49
N LEU A 521 -10.35 -4.80 -4.45
CA LEU A 521 -10.04 -5.23 -5.82
C LEU A 521 -8.53 -5.42 -5.90
N GLN A 522 -8.08 -6.65 -5.75
CA GLN A 522 -6.66 -7.01 -5.90
C GLN A 522 -6.50 -8.33 -6.63
N SER A 523 -5.46 -8.44 -7.44
CA SER A 523 -5.16 -9.64 -8.23
C SER A 523 -4.59 -10.79 -7.38
N VAL A 524 -3.96 -10.51 -6.24
CA VAL A 524 -3.33 -11.52 -5.36
C VAL A 524 -3.67 -11.27 -3.90
N TRP A 525 -4.47 -12.15 -3.31
CA TRP A 525 -4.74 -12.20 -1.87
C TRP A 525 -3.81 -13.16 -1.13
N GLU A 526 -3.48 -14.26 -1.79
CA GLU A 526 -2.66 -15.32 -1.24
C GLU A 526 -1.67 -15.77 -2.30
N GLU A 527 -0.44 -16.07 -1.89
CA GLU A 527 0.58 -16.64 -2.75
C GLU A 527 1.21 -17.84 -2.05
N ALA A 528 1.11 -19.01 -2.66
CA ALA A 528 1.59 -20.27 -2.11
C ALA A 528 2.73 -20.85 -2.97
N SER A 529 3.85 -21.17 -2.33
CA SER A 529 5.02 -21.81 -2.94
C SER A 529 5.39 -23.10 -2.19
N GLY A 530 5.92 -24.09 -2.90
CA GLY A 530 6.27 -25.41 -2.34
C GLY A 530 5.79 -26.57 -3.22
N LYS A 531 6.39 -27.75 -3.04
CA LYS A 531 6.10 -28.92 -3.90
C LYS A 531 4.83 -29.66 -3.47
N SER A 532 4.43 -29.56 -2.20
CA SER A 532 3.29 -30.30 -1.66
C SER A 532 2.45 -29.47 -0.70
N ILE A 533 2.27 -28.18 -1.01
CA ILE A 533 1.44 -27.29 -0.20
C ILE A 533 -0.04 -27.65 -0.30
N LYS A 534 -0.68 -27.82 0.87
CA LYS A 534 -2.11 -28.08 1.02
C LYS A 534 -2.62 -27.25 2.18
N TYR A 535 -3.42 -26.24 1.89
CA TYR A 535 -4.01 -25.37 2.89
C TYR A 535 -5.42 -24.98 2.47
N SER A 536 -6.22 -24.55 3.44
CA SER A 536 -7.47 -23.85 3.22
C SER A 536 -7.38 -22.46 3.83
N SER A 537 -8.13 -21.53 3.26
CA SER A 537 -8.24 -20.17 3.75
C SER A 537 -9.70 -19.75 3.87
N TYR A 538 -9.97 -18.90 4.86
CA TYR A 538 -11.24 -18.21 5.01
C TYR A 538 -10.95 -16.74 5.28
N TRP A 539 -11.59 -15.84 4.54
CA TRP A 539 -11.49 -14.41 4.78
C TRP A 539 -12.84 -13.92 5.22
N ALA A 540 -12.88 -13.28 6.38
CA ALA A 540 -14.08 -12.61 6.85
C ALA A 540 -14.23 -11.27 6.12
N ASP A 541 -15.47 -10.85 5.91
CA ASP A 541 -15.74 -9.47 5.53
C ASP A 541 -15.27 -8.53 6.67
N PRO A 542 -14.80 -7.32 6.36
CA PRO A 542 -14.36 -6.37 7.37
C PRO A 542 -15.48 -6.07 8.35
N SER A 543 -15.14 -5.89 9.63
CA SER A 543 -16.11 -5.59 10.68
C SER A 543 -15.73 -4.33 11.42
N VAL A 544 -16.73 -3.53 11.79
CA VAL A 544 -16.55 -2.35 12.63
C VAL A 544 -16.49 -2.80 14.08
N ILE A 545 -15.38 -2.53 14.76
CA ILE A 545 -15.19 -2.84 16.18
C ILE A 545 -15.24 -1.59 17.07
N GLY A 546 -15.27 -0.40 16.47
CA GLY A 546 -15.43 0.87 17.17
C GLY A 546 -15.73 2.02 16.20
N VAL A 547 -16.36 3.07 16.71
CA VAL A 547 -16.57 4.36 16.03
C VAL A 547 -16.32 5.47 17.04
N TYR A 548 -15.54 6.47 16.64
CA TYR A 548 -15.14 7.63 17.45
C TYR A 548 -15.52 8.92 16.74
#